data_AF-A0A2G6QL87-F1
#
_entry.id   AF-A0A2G6QL87-F1
#
_cell.length_a   1.000
_cell.length_b   1.000
_cell.length_c   1.000
_cell.angle_alpha   90.00
_cell.angle_beta   90.00
_cell.angle_gamma   90.00
#
_symmetry.space_group_name_H-M   'P 1'
#
loop_
_entity.id
_entity.type
_entity.pdbx_description
1 polymer ?
#
loop_
_entity_poly.entity_id
_entity_poly.type
_entity_poly.pdbx_seq_one_letter_code
_entity_poly.pdbx_strand_id
1 'polypeptide(L)'
;MLFVSLCIHAFSEGLPIHSAHENLLFAIVVHKIPIAIVLTTLFLHSNLHKINIILALLVFSLMSPLGYMLGNNVPFLTEHHTEITAFIIGVFLHISTIILFESTENHKFNFKKFIAILMDLHTFV
;
A
#
# COMPACT_ATOMS: atom_id res chain seq x y z
N MET A 1 15.38 -3.91 -7.92
CA MET A 1 14.24 -3.07 -8.37
C MET A 1 13.01 -3.24 -7.50
N LEU A 2 12.59 -4.48 -7.19
CA LEU A 2 11.38 -4.75 -6.39
C LEU A 2 11.38 -4.06 -5.00
N PHE A 3 12.49 -4.17 -4.24
CA PHE A 3 12.61 -3.52 -2.93
C PHE A 3 12.42 -2.00 -2.98
N VAL A 4 13.10 -1.33 -3.91
CA VAL A 4 13.01 0.13 -4.07
C VAL A 4 11.59 0.57 -4.44
N SER A 5 10.93 -0.17 -5.34
CA SER A 5 9.53 0.07 -5.70
C SER A 5 8.61 -0.01 -4.48
N LEU A 6 8.77 -1.05 -3.64
CA LEU A 6 8.00 -1.22 -2.41
C LEU A 6 8.29 -0.11 -1.38
N CYS A 7 9.53 0.37 -1.28
CA CYS A 7 9.87 1.50 -0.42
C CYS A 7 9.15 2.78 -0.88
N ILE A 8 9.16 3.08 -2.18
CA ILE A 8 8.44 4.23 -2.75
C ILE A 8 6.94 4.09 -2.53
N HIS A 9 6.39 2.89 -2.75
CA HIS A 9 4.99 2.59 -2.50
C HIS A 9 4.60 2.84 -1.03
N ALA A 10 5.35 2.29 -0.08
CA ALA A 10 5.11 2.48 1.35
C ALA A 10 5.29 3.94 1.80
N PHE A 11 6.18 4.70 1.14
CA PHE A 11 6.33 6.15 1.36
C PHE A 11 5.10 6.92 0.85
N SER A 12 4.66 6.64 -0.38
CA SER A 12 3.49 7.29 -0.98
C SER A 12 2.21 7.02 -0.20
N GLU A 13 2.02 5.81 0.31
CA GLU A 13 0.91 5.49 1.24
C GLU A 13 0.95 6.32 2.53
N GLY A 14 2.14 6.76 2.96
CA GLY A 14 2.33 7.56 4.17
C GLY A 14 1.88 9.01 4.04
N LEU A 15 1.94 9.58 2.82
CA LEU A 15 1.61 10.98 2.54
C LEU A 15 0.15 11.35 2.88
N PRO A 16 -0.89 10.60 2.45
CA PRO A 16 -2.29 10.98 2.67
C PRO A 16 -2.83 10.66 4.07
N ILE A 17 -2.01 10.09 4.96
CA ILE A 17 -2.47 9.60 6.29
C ILE A 17 -3.09 10.72 7.15
N HIS A 18 -2.57 11.95 7.07
CA HIS A 18 -3.04 13.06 7.91
C HIS A 18 -4.50 13.45 7.65
N SER A 19 -4.96 13.35 6.41
CA SER A 19 -6.35 13.66 6.04
C SER A 19 -7.28 12.44 6.07
N ALA A 20 -6.74 11.27 6.37
CA ALA A 20 -7.49 10.03 6.30
C ALA A 20 -8.08 9.63 7.65
N HIS A 21 -9.30 9.10 7.62
CA HIS A 21 -9.96 8.58 8.82
C HIS A 21 -9.25 7.33 9.36
N GLU A 22 -9.50 7.01 10.63
CA GLU A 22 -8.89 5.88 11.37
C GLU A 22 -8.95 4.55 10.59
N ASN A 23 -9.99 4.37 9.78
CA ASN A 23 -10.19 3.19 8.94
C ASN A 23 -9.09 3.06 7.86
N LEU A 24 -8.59 4.16 7.27
CA LEU A 24 -7.49 4.08 6.30
C LEU A 24 -6.19 3.62 6.97
N LEU A 25 -5.91 4.10 8.18
CA LEU A 25 -4.75 3.67 8.96
C LEU A 25 -4.80 2.16 9.22
N PHE A 26 -5.96 1.64 9.61
CA PHE A 26 -6.15 0.22 9.86
C PHE A 26 -5.95 -0.61 8.58
N ALA A 27 -6.49 -0.15 7.45
CA ALA A 27 -6.31 -0.78 6.14
C ALA A 27 -4.83 -0.84 5.72
N ILE A 28 -4.08 0.26 5.91
CA ILE A 28 -2.65 0.34 5.62
C ILE A 28 -1.87 -0.66 6.49
N VAL A 29 -2.16 -0.75 7.79
CA VAL A 29 -1.48 -1.69 8.70
C VAL A 29 -1.72 -3.14 8.26
N VAL A 30 -2.97 -3.50 7.96
CA VAL A 30 -3.32 -4.86 7.53
C VAL A 30 -2.65 -5.21 6.20
N HIS A 31 -2.60 -4.27 5.24
CA HIS A 31 -1.98 -4.50 3.92
C HIS A 31 -0.45 -4.67 3.98
N LYS A 32 0.23 -4.08 4.98
CA LYS A 32 1.69 -4.23 5.12
C LYS A 32 2.12 -5.61 5.58
N ILE A 33 1.24 -6.39 6.22
CA ILE A 33 1.55 -7.75 6.69
C ILE A 33 1.85 -8.69 5.50
N PRO A 34 0.98 -8.81 4.47
CA PRO A 34 1.28 -9.57 3.25
C PRO A 34 2.59 -9.14 2.58
N ILE A 35 2.83 -7.84 2.44
CA ILE A 35 4.03 -7.31 1.78
C ILE A 35 5.29 -7.71 2.54
N ALA A 36 5.28 -7.60 3.87
CA ALA A 36 6.41 -7.99 4.70
C ALA A 36 6.72 -9.49 4.60
N ILE A 37 5.69 -10.34 4.52
CA ILE A 37 5.85 -11.80 4.33
C ILE A 37 6.52 -12.06 2.97
N VAL A 38 6.02 -11.47 1.89
CA VAL A 38 6.58 -11.65 0.54
C VAL A 38 8.01 -11.14 0.45
N LEU A 39 8.31 -9.99 1.06
CA LEU A 39 9.65 -9.41 1.03
C LEU A 39 10.65 -10.27 1.82
N THR A 40 10.23 -10.80 2.97
CA THR A 40 11.06 -11.68 3.79
C THR A 40 11.36 -13.00 3.07
N THR A 41 10.35 -13.62 2.44
CA THR A 41 10.55 -14.88 1.69
C THR A 41 11.45 -14.67 0.48
N LEU A 42 11.31 -13.55 -0.25
CA LEU A 42 12.18 -13.19 -1.37
C LEU A 42 13.64 -13.00 -0.93
N PHE A 43 13.87 -12.33 0.20
CA PHE A 43 15.21 -12.11 0.72
C PHE A 43 15.87 -13.38 1.26
N LEU A 44 15.08 -14.27 1.88
CA LEU A 44 15.57 -15.60 2.25
C LEU A 44 15.95 -16.44 1.03
N HIS A 45 15.14 -16.39 -0.03
CA HIS A 45 15.42 -17.13 -1.26
C HIS A 45 16.66 -16.62 -2.01
N SER A 46 16.98 -15.33 -1.87
CA SER A 46 18.17 -14.71 -2.47
C SER A 46 19.46 -14.89 -1.63
N ASN A 47 19.46 -15.78 -0.63
CA ASN A 47 20.61 -16.09 0.23
C ASN A 47 21.22 -14.85 0.94
N LEU A 48 20.38 -13.85 1.24
CA LEU A 48 20.82 -12.71 2.04
C LEU A 48 21.02 -13.10 3.51
N HIS A 49 22.06 -12.54 4.14
CA HIS A 49 22.26 -12.70 5.58
C HIS A 49 21.06 -12.15 6.36
N LYS A 50 20.65 -12.88 7.41
CA LYS A 50 19.49 -12.53 8.26
C LYS A 50 19.54 -11.08 8.77
N ILE A 51 20.73 -10.57 9.09
CA ILE A 51 20.94 -9.18 9.53
C ILE A 51 20.52 -8.18 8.45
N ASN A 52 20.90 -8.43 7.19
CA ASN A 52 20.56 -7.58 6.06
C ASN A 52 19.04 -7.61 5.78
N ILE A 53 18.38 -8.75 5.98
CA ILE A 53 16.92 -8.87 5.86
C ILE A 53 16.22 -7.98 6.90
N ILE A 54 16.66 -8.06 8.16
CA ILE A 54 16.10 -7.25 9.25
C ILE A 54 16.33 -5.76 8.98
N LEU A 55 17.53 -5.37 8.54
CA LEU A 55 17.83 -3.98 8.17
C LEU A 55 16.94 -3.50 7.02
N ALA A 56 16.74 -4.32 5.98
CA ALA A 56 15.90 -3.97 4.86
C ALA A 56 14.42 -3.81 5.28
N LEU A 57 13.92 -4.68 6.17
CA LEU A 57 12.57 -4.57 6.73
C LEU A 57 12.40 -3.34 7.62
N LEU A 58 13.42 -2.97 8.39
CA LEU A 58 13.42 -1.74 9.18
C LEU A 58 13.34 -0.50 8.27
N VAL A 59 14.18 -0.45 7.24
CA VAL A 59 14.15 0.63 6.24
C VAL A 59 12.77 0.71 5.58
N PHE A 60 12.20 -0.43 5.18
CA PHE A 60 10.85 -0.48 4.60
C PHE A 60 9.77 0.02 5.56
N SER A 61 9.80 -0.41 6.83
CA SER A 61 8.85 0.02 7.86
C SER A 61 8.93 1.53 8.12
N LEU A 62 10.13 2.11 8.06
CA LEU A 62 10.35 3.54 8.25
C LEU A 62 9.85 4.41 7.09
N MET A 63 9.65 3.86 5.89
CA MET A 63 9.20 4.66 4.75
C MET A 63 7.82 5.30 4.96
N SER A 64 6.88 4.60 5.61
CA SER A 64 5.53 5.13 5.87
C SER A 64 5.48 6.26 6.91
N PRO A 65 6.09 6.16 8.11
CA PRO A 65 6.16 7.30 9.01
C PRO A 65 6.97 8.46 8.42
N LEU A 66 7.97 8.18 7.58
CA LEU A 66 8.71 9.22 6.87
C LEU A 66 7.83 9.93 5.82
N GLY A 67 7.00 9.19 5.08
CA GLY A 67 5.97 9.76 4.19
C GLY A 67 4.99 10.66 4.94
N TYR A 68 4.46 10.19 6.08
CA TYR A 68 3.58 10.99 6.93
C TYR A 68 4.25 12.28 7.43
N MET A 69 5.49 12.19 7.91
CA MET A 69 6.23 13.36 8.37
C MET A 69 6.45 14.36 7.23
N LEU A 70 6.92 13.91 6.06
CA LEU A 70 7.17 14.81 4.92
C LEU A 70 5.87 15.44 4.41
N GLY A 71 4.79 14.65 4.33
CA GLY A 71 3.48 15.13 3.90
C GLY A 71 2.96 16.30 4.73
N ASN A 72 3.32 16.35 6.02
CA ASN A 72 2.86 17.40 6.94
C ASN A 72 3.86 18.55 7.17
N ASN A 73 5.15 18.36 6.89
CA ASN A 73 6.20 19.35 7.17
C ASN A 73 6.67 20.12 5.93
N VAL A 74 6.37 19.63 4.72
CA VAL A 74 6.79 20.29 3.47
C VAL A 74 5.64 21.13 2.92
N PRO A 75 5.77 22.47 2.85
CA PRO A 75 4.71 23.38 2.40
C PRO A 75 4.11 23.00 1.04
N PHE A 76 4.96 22.57 0.10
CA PHE A 76 4.54 22.11 -1.23
C PHE A 76 3.64 20.86 -1.17
N LEU A 77 3.95 19.90 -0.29
CA LEU A 77 3.15 18.68 -0.12
C LEU A 77 1.86 18.96 0.65
N THR A 78 1.86 19.93 1.56
CA THR A 78 0.65 20.34 2.28
C THR A 78 -0.29 21.17 1.39
N GLU A 79 0.25 22.05 0.54
CA GLU A 79 -0.54 22.89 -0.37
C GLU A 79 -1.20 22.05 -1.47
N HIS A 80 -0.47 21.07 -2.02
CA HIS A 80 -0.98 20.13 -3.04
C HIS A 80 -1.42 18.78 -2.47
N HIS A 81 -1.75 18.73 -1.18
CA HIS A 81 -2.07 17.48 -0.49
C HIS A 81 -3.24 16.76 -1.16
N THR A 82 -4.26 17.52 -1.57
CA THR A 82 -5.48 16.96 -2.17
C THR A 82 -5.20 16.33 -3.54
N GLU A 83 -4.40 16.99 -4.37
CA GLU A 83 -4.04 16.55 -5.71
C GLU A 83 -3.14 15.30 -5.65
N ILE A 84 -2.16 15.30 -4.75
CA ILE A 84 -1.27 14.16 -4.51
C ILE A 84 -2.08 12.96 -3.99
N THR A 85 -2.97 13.20 -3.04
CA THR A 85 -3.83 12.16 -2.47
C THR A 85 -4.79 11.61 -3.52
N ALA A 86 -5.43 12.47 -4.31
CA ALA A 86 -6.32 12.06 -5.40
C ALA A 86 -5.58 11.22 -6.46
N PHE A 87 -4.34 11.60 -6.80
CA PHE A 87 -3.50 10.82 -7.70
C PHE A 87 -3.18 9.44 -7.11
N ILE A 88 -2.74 9.37 -5.85
CA ILE A 88 -2.39 8.11 -5.18
C ILE A 88 -3.62 7.19 -5.09
N ILE A 89 -4.75 7.70 -4.61
CA ILE A 89 -6.01 6.93 -4.53
C ILE A 89 -6.47 6.49 -5.92
N GLY A 90 -6.36 7.36 -6.94
CA GLY A 90 -6.70 7.03 -8.32
C GLY A 90 -5.85 5.87 -8.87
N VAL A 91 -4.55 5.88 -8.63
CA VAL A 91 -3.64 4.78 -9.00
C VAL A 91 -3.98 3.50 -8.22
N PHE A 92 -4.27 3.59 -6.92
CA PHE A 92 -4.70 2.45 -6.12
C PHE A 92 -5.99 1.81 -6.63
N LEU A 93 -6.99 2.64 -6.95
CA LEU A 93 -8.28 2.19 -7.47
C LEU A 93 -8.13 1.61 -8.88
N HIS A 94 -7.26 2.19 -9.71
CA HIS A 94 -6.91 1.64 -11.02
C HIS A 94 -6.26 0.25 -10.92
N ILE A 95 -5.24 0.08 -10.07
CA ILE A 95 -4.59 -1.22 -9.85
C ILE A 95 -5.60 -2.24 -9.31
N SER A 96 -6.45 -1.83 -8.36
CA SER A 96 -7.47 -2.69 -7.76
C SER A 96 -8.49 -3.15 -8.78
N THR A 97 -8.98 -2.26 -9.66
CA THR A 97 -9.95 -2.63 -10.70
C THR A 97 -9.36 -3.60 -11.72
N ILE A 98 -8.09 -3.43 -12.10
CA ILE A 98 -7.39 -4.41 -12.95
C ILE A 98 -7.29 -5.77 -12.25
N ILE A 99 -6.84 -5.81 -11.00
CA ILE A 99 -6.70 -7.09 -10.25
C ILE A 99 -8.06 -7.77 -10.06
N LEU A 100 -9.12 -7.01 -9.80
CA LEU A 100 -10.43 -7.56 -9.45
C LEU A 100 -11.25 -7.98 -10.67
N PHE A 101 -11.20 -7.21 -11.75
CA PHE A 101 -12.07 -7.39 -12.92
C PHE A 101 -11.33 -7.93 -14.15
N GLU A 102 -10.07 -7.57 -14.34
CA GLU A 102 -9.27 -8.05 -15.50
C GLU A 102 -8.71 -9.46 -15.26
N SER A 103 -8.40 -9.85 -14.02
CA SER A 103 -7.74 -11.13 -13.71
C SER A 103 -8.63 -12.40 -13.85
N THR A 104 -9.74 -12.32 -14.59
CA THR A 104 -10.63 -13.48 -14.82
C THR A 104 -10.31 -14.16 -16.14
N GLU A 105 -9.65 -15.32 -16.06
CA GLU A 105 -9.52 -16.22 -17.21
C GLU A 105 -10.93 -16.63 -17.68
N ASN A 106 -11.34 -16.13 -18.86
CA ASN A 106 -12.64 -16.26 -19.55
C ASN A 106 -13.62 -15.06 -19.55
N HIS A 107 -13.22 -13.83 -19.22
CA HIS A 107 -14.06 -12.62 -19.42
C HIS A 107 -15.49 -12.71 -18.82
N LYS A 108 -15.69 -13.49 -17.76
CA LYS A 108 -16.95 -13.53 -17.01
C LYS A 108 -16.79 -12.75 -15.72
N PHE A 109 -17.48 -11.62 -15.64
CA PHE A 109 -17.60 -10.81 -14.43
C PHE A 109 -17.91 -11.71 -13.23
N ASN A 110 -16.96 -11.84 -12.31
CA ASN A 110 -17.12 -12.72 -11.16
C ASN A 110 -17.90 -11.98 -10.06
N PHE A 111 -19.23 -11.99 -10.19
CA PHE A 111 -20.18 -11.37 -9.27
C PHE A 111 -19.97 -11.81 -7.80
N LYS A 112 -19.41 -13.01 -7.57
CA LYS A 112 -19.07 -13.48 -6.22
C LYS A 112 -17.90 -12.70 -5.61
N LYS A 113 -16.86 -12.35 -6.39
CA LYS A 113 -15.77 -11.49 -5.93
C LYS A 113 -16.27 -10.08 -5.62
N PHE A 114 -17.19 -9.57 -6.45
CA PHE A 114 -17.81 -8.25 -6.25
C PHE A 114 -18.63 -8.19 -4.95
N ILE A 115 -19.46 -9.21 -4.68
CA ILE A 115 -20.23 -9.29 -3.42
C ILE A 115 -19.30 -9.45 -2.20
N ALA A 116 -18.24 -10.26 -2.30
CA ALA A 116 -17.28 -10.42 -1.21
C ALA A 116 -16.65 -9.07 -0.81
N ILE A 117 -16.30 -8.24 -1.79
CA ILE A 117 -15.79 -6.88 -1.54
C ILE A 117 -16.86 -5.97 -0.94
N LEU A 118 -18.10 -6.02 -1.42
CA LEU A 118 -19.20 -5.25 -0.82
C LEU A 118 -19.43 -5.63 0.65
N MET A 119 -19.26 -6.91 0.97
CA MET A 119 -19.39 -7.43 2.32
C MET A 119 -18.21 -6.98 3.20
N ASP A 120 -16.97 -7.07 2.70
CA ASP A 120 -15.78 -6.51 3.38
C ASP A 120 -15.93 -5.00 3.62
N LEU A 121 -16.41 -4.25 2.62
CA LEU A 121 -16.64 -2.80 2.73
C LEU A 121 -17.71 -2.48 3.78
N HIS A 122 -18.81 -3.22 3.82
CA HIS A 122 -19.86 -3.04 4.85
C HIS A 122 -19.38 -3.41 6.26
N THR A 123 -18.40 -4.31 6.39
CA THR A 123 -17.84 -4.65 7.71
C THR A 123 -16.81 -3.62 8.17
N PHE A 124 -16.39 -2.72 7.28
CA PHE A 124 -15.33 -1.73 7.51
C PHE A 124 -15.85 -0.28 7.62
N VAL A 125 -17.15 -0.05 7.41
CA VAL A 125 -17.87 1.23 7.63
C VAL A 125 -18.66 1.14 8.94
#